data_AF-A0A4Q3Y518-F1
#
_entry.id   AF-A0A4Q3Y518-F1
#
_cell.length_a   1.000
_cell.length_b   1.000
_cell.length_c   1.000
_cell.angle_alpha   90.00
_cell.angle_beta   90.00
_cell.angle_gamma   90.00
#
_symmetry.space_group_name_H-M   'P 1'
#
loop_
_entity.id
_entity.type
_entity.pdbx_description
1 polymer ?
#
loop_
_entity_poly.entity_id
_entity_poly.type
_entity_poly.pdbx_seq_one_letter_code
_entity_poly.pdbx_strand_id
1 'polypeptide(L)'
;MLGKRYGLSSDSVWRHGNNHMTPELHGQLMTRGRMTPADLENLRITESEGVLQHLVAVRGRLYGLMDAATMQDDYRSAAAIGNQIGKNLEITAKLLGDIRTGTVNIHQNILLLPEFHALRTSIFQSLRQFPEARASVAAALKQLESPDVPRQETPEEREAAADELAKDREVTRRSRAKRQAQVIEGSAHRVDTRS
;
A
#
# COMPACT_ATOMS: atom_id res chain seq x y z
N MET A 1 -6.35 -27.43 -11.57
CA MET A 1 -6.59 -28.52 -12.53
C MET A 1 -7.53 -28.04 -13.64
N LEU A 2 -7.01 -27.70 -14.83
CA LEU A 2 -7.82 -27.19 -15.95
C LEU A 2 -8.86 -28.21 -16.45
N GLY A 3 -8.51 -29.50 -16.46
CA GLY A 3 -9.39 -30.59 -16.92
C GLY A 3 -10.68 -30.70 -16.11
N LYS A 4 -10.61 -30.60 -14.77
CA LYS A 4 -11.80 -30.64 -13.90
C LYS A 4 -12.80 -29.50 -14.16
N ARG A 5 -12.33 -28.32 -14.60
CA ARG A 5 -13.21 -27.17 -14.91
C ARG A 5 -14.00 -27.35 -16.20
N TYR A 6 -13.50 -28.16 -17.13
CA TYR A 6 -14.11 -28.38 -18.44
C TYR A 6 -14.54 -29.84 -18.67
N GLY A 7 -14.55 -30.67 -17.63
CA GLY A 7 -14.92 -32.09 -17.73
C GLY A 7 -13.94 -32.96 -18.53
N LEU A 8 -12.70 -32.49 -18.74
CA LEU A 8 -11.69 -33.19 -19.53
C LEU A 8 -10.75 -34.01 -18.64
N SER A 9 -10.28 -35.15 -19.16
CA SER A 9 -9.29 -36.00 -18.48
C SER A 9 -7.92 -35.28 -18.39
N SER A 10 -7.18 -35.54 -17.31
CA SER A 10 -5.85 -34.94 -17.10
C SER A 10 -4.87 -35.31 -18.23
N ASP A 11 -4.95 -36.55 -18.71
CA ASP A 11 -4.09 -37.04 -19.78
C ASP A 11 -4.41 -36.41 -21.14
N SER A 12 -5.69 -36.10 -21.40
CA SER A 12 -6.09 -35.37 -22.60
C SER A 12 -5.49 -33.97 -22.64
N VAL A 13 -5.46 -33.27 -21.51
CA VAL A 13 -4.85 -31.94 -21.39
C VAL A 13 -3.33 -32.02 -21.57
N TRP A 14 -2.68 -33.03 -20.99
CA TRP A 14 -1.23 -33.22 -21.10
C TRP A 14 -0.81 -33.54 -22.55
N ARG A 15 -1.48 -34.49 -23.21
CA ARG A 15 -1.18 -34.86 -24.61
C ARG A 15 -1.44 -33.71 -25.57
N HIS A 16 -2.52 -32.96 -25.38
CA HIS A 16 -2.81 -31.78 -26.19
C HIS A 16 -1.74 -30.69 -26.02
N GLY A 17 -1.31 -30.44 -24.78
CA GLY A 17 -0.22 -29.50 -24.49
C GLY A 17 1.11 -29.91 -25.11
N ASN A 18 1.40 -31.21 -25.19
CA ASN A 18 2.67 -31.72 -25.71
C ASN A 18 2.70 -31.88 -27.24
N ASN A 19 1.57 -32.25 -27.86
CA ASN A 19 1.55 -32.63 -29.28
C ASN A 19 0.92 -31.57 -30.19
N HIS A 20 0.13 -30.65 -29.64
CA HIS A 20 -0.72 -29.74 -30.43
C HIS A 20 -0.62 -28.27 -30.03
N MET A 21 0.20 -27.92 -29.03
CA MET A 21 0.50 -26.52 -28.72
C MET A 21 1.89 -26.14 -29.24
N THR A 22 1.97 -24.96 -29.87
CA THR A 22 3.27 -24.39 -30.22
C THR A 22 4.02 -23.95 -28.95
N PRO A 23 5.36 -23.96 -28.96
CA PRO A 23 6.16 -23.53 -27.80
C PRO A 23 5.84 -22.10 -27.35
N GLU A 24 5.51 -21.22 -28.28
CA GLU A 24 5.07 -19.84 -28.00
C GLU A 24 3.72 -19.79 -27.28
N LEU A 25 2.73 -20.57 -27.72
CA LEU A 25 1.41 -20.62 -27.07
C LEU A 25 1.51 -21.22 -25.65
N HIS A 26 2.37 -22.23 -25.49
CA HIS A 26 2.67 -22.84 -24.19
C HIS A 26 3.37 -21.85 -23.25
N GLY A 27 4.34 -21.09 -23.76
CA GLY A 27 4.99 -19.99 -23.05
C GLY A 27 4.00 -18.89 -22.64
N GLN A 28 3.15 -18.44 -23.56
CA GLN A 28 2.12 -17.44 -23.26
C GLN A 28 1.14 -17.90 -22.17
N LEU A 29 0.74 -19.17 -22.16
CA LEU A 29 -0.12 -19.75 -21.11
C LEU A 29 0.58 -19.83 -19.75
N MET A 30 1.88 -20.12 -19.73
CA MET A 30 2.71 -20.10 -18.51
C MET A 30 2.88 -18.68 -17.96
N THR A 31 2.96 -17.67 -18.83
CA THR A 31 3.10 -16.26 -18.46
C THR A 31 1.75 -15.59 -18.15
N ARG A 32 0.62 -16.14 -18.64
CA ARG A 32 -0.73 -15.59 -18.46
C ARG A 32 -1.17 -15.42 -17.00
N GLY A 33 -0.48 -16.05 -16.05
CA GLY A 33 -0.69 -15.88 -14.60
C GLY A 33 0.38 -15.05 -13.88
N ARG A 34 1.42 -14.60 -14.60
CA ARG A 34 2.52 -13.80 -14.07
C ARG A 34 2.46 -12.41 -14.69
N MET A 35 1.77 -11.49 -14.00
CA MET A 35 1.80 -10.07 -14.36
C MET A 35 3.24 -9.56 -14.33
N THR A 36 3.67 -8.95 -15.42
CA THR A 36 4.95 -8.24 -15.47
C THR A 36 4.84 -6.93 -14.68
N PRO A 37 5.96 -6.30 -14.28
CA PRO A 37 5.92 -4.99 -13.62
C PRO A 37 5.17 -3.91 -14.44
N ALA A 38 5.28 -3.95 -15.77
CA ALA A 38 4.56 -3.06 -16.66
C ALA A 38 3.04 -3.32 -16.64
N ASP A 39 2.62 -4.60 -16.58
CA ASP A 39 1.19 -4.95 -16.45
C ASP A 39 0.60 -4.47 -15.12
N LEU A 40 1.39 -4.50 -14.04
CA LEU A 40 0.97 -4.00 -12.73
C LEU A 40 0.79 -2.48 -12.73
N GLU A 41 1.65 -1.75 -13.43
CA GLU A 41 1.51 -0.29 -13.55
C GLU A 41 0.29 0.09 -14.40
N ASN A 42 0.09 -0.59 -15.53
CA ASN A 42 -1.11 -0.39 -16.36
C ASN A 42 -2.39 -0.73 -15.59
N LEU A 43 -2.37 -1.82 -14.80
CA LEU A 43 -3.47 -2.17 -13.93
C LEU A 43 -3.69 -1.11 -12.85
N ARG A 44 -2.63 -0.56 -12.26
CA ARG A 44 -2.72 0.53 -11.27
C ARG A 44 -3.39 1.77 -11.86
N ILE A 45 -3.02 2.18 -13.07
CA ILE A 45 -3.62 3.33 -13.76
C ILE A 45 -5.10 3.07 -14.04
N THR A 46 -5.40 1.90 -14.63
CA THR A 46 -6.78 1.51 -14.96
C THR A 46 -7.67 1.42 -13.72
N GLU A 47 -7.17 0.81 -12.65
CA GLU A 47 -7.87 0.73 -11.37
C GLU A 47 -8.06 2.12 -10.77
N SER A 48 -7.04 2.99 -10.82
CA SER A 48 -7.12 4.36 -10.31
C SER A 48 -8.21 5.18 -11.02
N GLU A 49 -8.34 5.02 -12.34
CA GLU A 49 -9.40 5.64 -13.14
C GLU A 49 -10.79 5.04 -12.85
N GLY A 50 -10.84 3.74 -12.53
CA GLY A 50 -12.07 2.98 -12.27
C GLY A 50 -12.57 3.01 -10.83
N VAL A 51 -11.79 3.49 -9.84
CA VAL A 51 -12.13 3.38 -8.41
C VAL A 51 -13.52 3.96 -8.11
N LEU A 52 -13.83 5.14 -8.65
CA LEU A 52 -15.12 5.78 -8.37
C LEU A 52 -16.29 4.96 -8.93
N GLN A 53 -16.15 4.43 -10.14
CA GLN A 53 -17.16 3.57 -10.75
C GLN A 53 -17.35 2.28 -9.95
N HIS A 54 -16.25 1.71 -9.44
CA HIS A 54 -16.31 0.54 -8.58
C HIS A 54 -17.00 0.83 -7.25
N LEU A 55 -16.72 1.96 -6.62
CA LEU A 55 -17.37 2.38 -5.37
C LEU A 55 -18.88 2.55 -5.56
N VAL A 56 -19.32 3.12 -6.70
CA VAL A 56 -20.75 3.23 -7.06
C VAL A 56 -21.38 1.85 -7.24
N ALA A 57 -20.73 0.95 -7.98
CA ALA A 57 -21.23 -0.41 -8.20
C ALA A 57 -21.33 -1.23 -6.90
N VAL A 58 -20.34 -1.09 -6.00
CA VAL A 58 -20.37 -1.71 -4.67
C VAL A 58 -21.53 -1.16 -3.85
N ARG A 59 -21.74 0.16 -3.85
CA ARG A 59 -22.86 0.79 -3.14
C ARG A 59 -24.22 0.27 -3.60
N GLY A 60 -24.41 0.12 -4.91
CA GLY A 60 -25.65 -0.47 -5.45
C GLY A 60 -25.90 -1.89 -4.93
N ARG A 61 -24.85 -2.73 -4.87
CA ARG A 61 -24.94 -4.09 -4.30
C ARG A 61 -25.24 -4.08 -2.80
N LEU A 62 -24.67 -3.13 -2.04
CA LEU A 62 -24.94 -3.00 -0.62
C LEU A 62 -26.40 -2.60 -0.35
N TYR A 63 -26.98 -1.70 -1.15
CA TYR A 63 -28.41 -1.39 -1.04
C TYR A 63 -29.29 -2.62 -1.29
N GLY A 64 -29.01 -3.39 -2.36
CA GLY A 64 -29.75 -4.63 -2.62
C GLY A 64 -29.64 -5.67 -1.50
N LEU A 65 -28.47 -5.77 -0.84
CA LEU A 65 -28.30 -6.63 0.33
C LEU A 65 -29.06 -6.12 1.57
N MET A 66 -29.11 -4.80 1.76
CA MET A 66 -29.86 -4.18 2.84
C MET A 66 -31.37 -4.44 2.69
N ASP A 67 -31.89 -4.31 1.47
CA ASP A 67 -33.28 -4.61 1.16
C ASP A 67 -33.59 -6.10 1.41
N ALA A 68 -32.72 -7.00 0.96
CA ALA A 68 -32.87 -8.44 1.19
C ALA A 68 -32.84 -8.81 2.69
N ALA A 69 -31.95 -8.20 3.48
CA ALA A 69 -31.90 -8.40 4.93
C ALA A 69 -33.16 -7.86 5.63
N THR A 70 -33.67 -6.72 5.17
CA THR A 70 -34.90 -6.11 5.71
C THR A 70 -36.13 -6.98 5.40
N MET A 71 -36.21 -7.57 4.20
CA MET A 71 -37.28 -8.51 3.84
C MET A 71 -37.27 -9.80 4.67
N GLN A 72 -36.14 -10.16 5.27
CA GLN A 72 -36.00 -11.34 6.14
C GLN A 72 -36.14 -10.99 7.64
N ASP A 73 -36.52 -9.75 7.97
CA ASP A 73 -36.55 -9.22 9.34
C ASP A 73 -35.20 -9.33 10.08
N ASP A 74 -34.09 -9.47 9.35
CA ASP A 74 -32.74 -9.48 9.93
C ASP A 74 -32.20 -8.04 10.03
N TYR A 75 -32.79 -7.31 10.98
CA TYR A 75 -32.43 -5.92 11.25
C TYR A 75 -30.97 -5.77 11.75
N ARG A 76 -30.39 -6.82 12.32
CA ARG A 76 -28.99 -6.81 12.75
C ARG A 76 -28.06 -6.77 11.54
N SER A 77 -28.31 -7.62 10.55
CA SER A 77 -27.57 -7.60 9.29
C SER A 77 -27.83 -6.30 8.51
N ALA A 78 -29.08 -5.81 8.48
CA ALA A 78 -29.41 -4.53 7.85
C ALA A 78 -28.62 -3.36 8.46
N ALA A 79 -28.52 -3.28 9.79
CA ALA A 79 -27.72 -2.25 10.47
C ALA A 79 -26.22 -2.37 10.17
N ALA A 80 -25.68 -3.59 10.12
CA ALA A 80 -24.29 -3.82 9.74
C ALA A 80 -24.00 -3.39 8.29
N ILE A 81 -24.92 -3.67 7.36
CA ILE A 81 -24.83 -3.25 5.96
C ILE A 81 -24.94 -1.72 5.85
N GLY A 82 -25.85 -1.09 6.60
CA GLY A 82 -25.98 0.37 6.66
C GLY A 82 -24.68 1.07 7.05
N ASN A 83 -23.94 0.51 8.02
CA ASN A 83 -22.61 1.02 8.39
C ASN A 83 -21.59 0.90 7.24
N GLN A 84 -21.66 -0.15 6.42
CA GLN A 84 -20.78 -0.30 5.25
C GLN A 84 -21.15 0.66 4.12
N ILE A 85 -22.44 0.95 3.94
CA ILE A 85 -22.91 1.99 3.01
C ILE A 85 -22.36 3.36 3.45
N GLY A 86 -22.44 3.68 4.74
CA GLY A 86 -21.86 4.91 5.30
C GLY A 86 -20.37 5.04 5.03
N LYS A 87 -19.59 3.97 5.27
CA LYS A 87 -18.15 3.93 4.96
C LYS A 87 -17.86 4.12 3.47
N ASN A 88 -18.65 3.51 2.58
CA ASN A 88 -18.50 3.68 1.14
C ASN A 88 -18.73 5.14 0.71
N LEU A 89 -19.75 5.80 1.27
CA LEU A 89 -20.04 7.22 1.04
C LEU A 89 -18.92 8.11 1.57
N GLU A 90 -18.41 7.83 2.77
CA GLU A 90 -17.28 8.53 3.36
C GLU A 90 -16.02 8.42 2.47
N ILE A 91 -15.67 7.21 1.99
CA ILE A 91 -14.54 7.01 1.07
C ILE A 91 -14.76 7.77 -0.24
N THR A 92 -15.98 7.73 -0.79
CA THR A 92 -16.33 8.46 -2.01
C THR A 92 -16.13 9.97 -1.83
N ALA A 93 -16.61 10.53 -0.71
CA ALA A 93 -16.49 11.95 -0.42
C ALA A 93 -15.05 12.39 -0.13
N LYS A 94 -14.23 11.52 0.48
CA LYS A 94 -12.78 11.76 0.62
C LYS A 94 -12.06 11.76 -0.72
N LEU A 95 -12.40 10.83 -1.61
CA LEU A 95 -11.81 10.75 -2.95
C LEU A 95 -12.17 11.98 -3.79
N LEU A 96 -13.40 12.48 -3.66
CA LEU A 96 -13.85 13.69 -4.36
C LEU A 96 -13.31 14.99 -3.75
N GLY A 97 -12.73 14.92 -2.54
CA GLY A 97 -12.19 16.07 -1.82
C GLY A 97 -13.24 16.87 -1.03
N ASP A 98 -14.50 16.43 -1.00
CA ASP A 98 -15.60 17.05 -0.25
C ASP A 98 -15.37 16.93 1.27
N ILE A 99 -14.74 15.85 1.71
CA ILE A 99 -14.28 15.66 3.08
C ILE A 99 -12.76 15.79 3.09
N ARG A 100 -12.25 16.88 3.69
CA ARG A 100 -10.82 17.04 3.95
C ARG A 100 -10.37 16.01 4.98
N THR A 101 -9.82 14.88 4.53
CA THR A 101 -9.02 14.02 5.40
C THR A 101 -7.56 14.36 5.33
N GLY A 102 -7.16 15.21 6.26
CA GLY A 102 -5.76 15.41 6.59
C GLY A 102 -5.69 16.12 7.93
N THR A 103 -4.92 15.57 8.87
CA THR A 103 -4.26 16.40 9.86
C THR A 103 -3.48 17.42 9.04
N VAL A 104 -3.88 18.68 9.13
CA VAL A 104 -3.15 19.79 8.53
C VAL A 104 -1.80 19.86 9.28
N ASN A 105 -0.82 19.08 8.84
CA ASN A 105 0.56 19.22 9.27
C ASN A 105 1.07 20.51 8.62
N ILE A 106 0.75 21.64 9.25
CA ILE A 106 1.44 22.89 8.99
C ILE A 106 2.88 22.65 9.47
N HIS A 107 3.77 22.35 8.53
CA HIS A 107 5.21 22.48 8.74
C HIS A 107 5.52 23.98 8.80
N GLN A 108 5.12 24.63 9.90
CA GLN A 108 5.58 25.98 10.17
C GLN A 108 7.07 25.84 10.46
N ASN A 109 7.90 26.34 9.54
CA ASN A 109 9.32 26.45 9.80
C ASN A 109 9.51 27.58 10.83
N ILE A 110 9.39 27.24 12.11
CA ILE A 110 9.46 28.16 13.26
C ILE A 110 10.75 28.99 13.23
N LEU A 111 11.81 28.47 12.61
CA LEU A 111 13.07 29.18 12.44
C LEU A 111 13.00 30.38 11.49
N LEU A 112 11.99 30.44 10.61
CA LEU A 112 11.74 31.54 9.66
C LEU A 112 10.70 32.54 10.15
N LEU A 113 10.04 32.27 11.30
CA LEU A 113 9.03 33.18 11.82
C LEU A 113 9.70 34.47 12.33
N PRO A 114 9.23 35.67 11.93
CA PRO A 114 9.77 36.95 12.40
C PRO A 114 9.78 37.08 13.93
N GLU A 115 8.78 36.51 14.60
CA GLU A 115 8.65 36.49 16.05
C GLU A 115 9.77 35.71 16.74
N PHE A 116 10.22 34.62 16.12
CA PHE A 116 11.32 33.81 16.64
C PHE A 116 12.67 34.52 16.52
N HIS A 117 12.87 35.31 15.45
CA HIS A 117 14.03 36.20 15.36
C HIS A 117 14.00 37.28 16.45
N ALA A 118 12.84 37.91 16.68
CA ALA A 118 12.68 38.91 17.73
C ALA A 118 12.99 38.34 19.13
N LEU A 119 12.54 37.12 19.42
CA LEU A 119 12.85 36.39 20.65
C LEU A 119 14.36 36.20 20.83
N ARG A 120 15.07 35.70 19.81
CA ARG A 120 16.52 35.52 19.86
C ARG A 120 17.24 36.84 20.11
N THR A 121 16.88 37.90 19.40
CA THR A 121 17.50 39.22 19.58
C THR A 121 17.29 39.73 21.01
N SER A 122 16.09 39.57 21.58
CA SER A 122 15.81 39.96 22.97
C SER A 122 16.67 39.19 23.98
N ILE A 123 16.83 37.88 23.80
CA ILE A 123 17.68 37.05 24.67
C ILE A 123 19.15 37.46 24.56
N PHE A 124 19.65 37.69 23.35
CA PHE A 124 21.05 38.09 23.17
C PHE A 124 21.33 39.54 23.64
N GLN A 125 20.33 40.42 23.58
CA GLN A 125 20.42 41.77 24.15
C GLN A 125 20.49 41.75 25.68
N SER A 126 19.69 40.90 26.34
CA SER A 126 19.73 40.78 27.80
C SER A 126 21.04 40.15 28.31
N LEU A 127 21.64 39.26 27.52
CA LEU A 127 22.93 38.62 27.84
C LEU A 127 24.16 39.47 27.47
N ARG A 128 24.00 40.71 27.02
CA ARG A 128 25.11 41.55 26.53
C ARG A 128 26.19 41.83 27.59
N GLN A 129 25.80 41.89 28.87
CA GLN A 129 26.69 42.13 30.00
C GLN A 129 27.40 40.86 30.51
N PHE A 130 26.98 39.67 30.04
CA PHE A 130 27.47 38.38 30.51
C PHE A 130 28.03 37.55 29.33
N PRO A 131 29.29 37.81 28.90
CA PRO A 131 29.85 37.20 27.69
C PRO A 131 29.96 35.67 27.76
N GLU A 132 30.19 35.12 28.96
CA GLU A 132 30.26 33.67 29.19
C GLU A 132 28.89 32.99 29.06
N ALA A 133 27.84 33.58 29.68
CA ALA A 133 26.46 33.10 29.56
C ALA A 133 25.94 33.20 28.12
N ARG A 134 26.36 34.24 27.39
CA ARG A 134 26.04 34.38 25.97
C ARG A 134 26.63 33.25 25.12
N ALA A 135 27.87 32.83 25.41
CA ALA A 135 28.53 31.74 24.69
C ALA A 135 27.88 30.37 24.97
N SER A 136 27.49 30.10 26.23
CA SER A 136 26.83 28.85 26.60
C SER A 136 25.44 28.73 25.98
N VAL A 137 24.65 29.82 25.99
CA VAL A 137 23.32 29.86 25.36
C VAL A 137 23.42 29.72 23.84
N ALA A 138 24.40 30.37 23.20
CA ALA A 138 24.63 30.19 21.77
C ALA A 138 25.01 28.75 21.40
N ALA A 139 25.82 28.07 22.23
CA ALA A 139 26.17 26.66 22.03
C ALA A 139 24.96 25.73 22.21
N ALA A 140 24.12 25.97 23.23
CA ALA A 140 22.90 25.19 23.47
C ALA A 140 21.87 25.38 22.34
N LEU A 141 21.65 26.62 21.89
CA LEU A 141 20.80 26.90 20.74
C LEU A 141 21.34 26.24 19.48
N LYS A 142 22.65 26.30 19.20
CA LYS A 142 23.26 25.61 18.06
C LYS A 142 23.11 24.09 18.12
N GLN A 143 23.11 23.47 19.30
CA GLN A 143 22.87 22.04 19.47
C GLN A 143 21.41 21.66 19.23
N LEU A 144 20.46 22.50 19.67
CA LEU A 144 19.02 22.32 19.42
C LEU A 144 18.62 22.63 17.97
N GLU A 145 19.32 23.59 17.36
CA GLU A 145 19.15 24.01 15.96
C GLU A 145 19.90 23.12 14.98
N SER A 146 20.88 22.34 15.44
CA SER A 146 21.44 21.20 14.69
C SER A 146 20.40 20.10 14.73
N PRO A 147 19.55 19.99 13.71
CA PRO A 147 18.62 18.89 13.68
C PRO A 147 19.44 17.67 13.21
N ASP A 148 19.02 16.47 13.61
CA ASP A 148 18.80 15.45 12.58
C ASP A 148 17.96 16.14 11.49
N VAL A 149 18.61 16.83 10.57
CA VAL A 149 17.99 17.16 9.30
C VAL A 149 17.66 15.77 8.79
N PRO A 150 16.39 15.38 8.58
CA PRO A 150 16.14 14.23 7.74
C PRO A 150 16.86 14.63 6.46
N ARG A 151 18.04 14.03 6.22
CA ARG A 151 18.89 14.34 5.09
C ARG A 151 17.90 14.38 3.94
N GLN A 152 17.69 15.55 3.33
CA GLN A 152 16.91 15.55 2.11
C GLN A 152 17.80 14.75 1.18
N GLU A 153 17.50 13.46 1.08
CA GLU A 153 18.21 12.52 0.26
C GLU A 153 18.36 13.22 -1.08
N THR A 154 19.59 13.42 -1.51
CA THR A 154 19.82 13.96 -2.84
C THR A 154 19.07 13.06 -3.83
N PRO A 155 18.64 13.55 -5.00
CA PRO A 155 17.93 12.71 -5.98
C PRO A 155 18.62 11.36 -6.22
N GLU A 156 19.95 11.34 -6.18
CA GLU A 156 20.79 10.15 -6.29
C GLU A 156 20.69 9.19 -5.08
N GLU A 157 20.63 9.72 -3.84
CA GLU A 157 20.43 8.91 -2.64
C GLU A 157 19.02 8.31 -2.56
N ARG A 158 18.00 9.01 -3.09
CA ARG A 158 16.61 8.51 -3.20
C ARG A 158 16.50 7.35 -4.19
N GLU A 159 17.25 7.43 -5.28
CA GLU A 159 17.30 6.38 -6.31
C GLU A 159 18.05 5.15 -5.77
N ALA A 160 19.15 5.35 -5.04
CA ALA A 160 19.86 4.26 -4.37
C ALA A 160 19.03 3.59 -3.25
N ALA A 161 18.28 4.38 -2.47
CA ALA A 161 17.37 3.85 -1.44
C ALA A 161 16.18 3.09 -2.06
N ALA A 162 15.66 3.56 -3.21
CA ALA A 162 14.64 2.85 -3.97
C ALA A 162 15.16 1.50 -4.51
N ASP A 163 16.42 1.44 -4.95
CA ASP A 163 17.07 0.22 -5.40
C ASP A 163 17.31 -0.78 -4.25
N GLU A 164 17.71 -0.31 -3.07
CA GLU A 164 17.84 -1.17 -1.89
C GLU A 164 16.48 -1.70 -1.41
N LEU A 165 15.44 -0.86 -1.37
CA LEU A 165 14.08 -1.29 -1.07
C LEU A 165 13.52 -2.27 -2.11
N ALA A 166 13.93 -2.15 -3.37
CA ALA A 166 13.58 -3.11 -4.43
C ALA A 166 14.25 -4.47 -4.20
N LYS A 167 15.54 -4.48 -3.82
CA LYS A 167 16.28 -5.70 -3.47
C LYS A 167 15.68 -6.40 -2.25
N ASP A 168 15.34 -5.67 -1.19
CA ASP A 168 14.74 -6.23 0.02
C ASP A 168 13.35 -6.84 -0.25
N ARG A 169 12.55 -6.18 -1.08
CA ARG A 169 11.26 -6.72 -1.55
C ARG A 169 11.46 -7.98 -2.37
N GLU A 170 12.51 -8.06 -3.19
CA GLU A 170 12.83 -9.25 -3.96
C GLU A 170 13.30 -10.41 -3.08
N VAL A 171 14.15 -10.15 -2.08
CA VAL A 171 14.58 -11.13 -1.07
C VAL A 171 13.39 -11.66 -0.29
N THR A 172 12.48 -10.77 0.13
CA THR A 172 11.24 -11.13 0.84
C THR A 172 10.30 -11.96 -0.06
N ARG A 173 10.23 -11.63 -1.35
CA ARG A 173 9.43 -12.37 -2.34
C ARG A 173 10.00 -13.78 -2.57
N ARG A 174 11.32 -13.92 -2.69
CA ARG A 174 12.01 -15.22 -2.87
C ARG A 174 11.86 -16.10 -1.63
N SER A 175 12.00 -15.55 -0.43
CA SER A 175 11.84 -16.30 0.82
C SER A 175 10.38 -16.72 1.06
N ARG A 176 9.39 -15.88 0.70
CA ARG A 176 7.97 -16.27 0.72
C ARG A 176 7.65 -17.38 -0.30
N ALA A 177 8.20 -17.31 -1.51
CA ALA A 177 8.04 -18.35 -2.53
C ALA A 177 8.65 -19.69 -2.09
N LYS A 178 9.84 -19.66 -1.46
CA LYS A 178 10.49 -20.86 -0.91
C LYS A 178 9.66 -21.50 0.21
N ARG A 179 9.11 -20.71 1.13
CA ARG A 179 8.20 -21.20 2.18
C ARG A 179 6.93 -21.82 1.59
N GLN A 180 6.37 -21.20 0.56
CA GLN A 180 5.15 -21.70 -0.07
C GLN A 180 5.39 -23.02 -0.81
N ALA A 181 6.53 -23.18 -1.48
CA ALA A 181 6.93 -24.45 -2.10
C ALA A 181 7.10 -25.57 -1.05
N GLN A 182 7.72 -25.26 0.09
CA GLN A 182 7.96 -26.23 1.16
C GLN A 182 6.65 -26.67 1.87
N VAL A 183 5.65 -25.78 1.96
CA VAL A 183 4.32 -26.12 2.47
C VAL A 183 3.56 -27.04 1.50
N ILE A 184 3.71 -26.81 0.18
CA ILE A 184 3.08 -27.66 -0.83
C ILE A 184 3.71 -29.06 -0.83
N GLU A 185 5.03 -29.18 -0.77
CA GLU A 185 5.73 -30.47 -0.66
C GLU A 185 5.41 -31.20 0.65
N GLY A 186 5.38 -30.48 1.79
CA GLY A 186 4.98 -31.06 3.08
C GLY A 186 3.51 -31.51 3.12
N SER A 187 2.63 -30.86 2.36
CA SER A 187 1.23 -31.27 2.21
C SER A 187 1.06 -32.49 1.30
N ALA A 188 1.93 -32.66 0.30
CA ALA A 188 1.95 -33.85 -0.56
C ALA A 188 2.38 -35.10 0.23
N HIS A 189 3.39 -34.98 1.11
CA HIS A 189 3.89 -36.10 1.90
C HIS A 189 2.91 -36.58 2.99
N ARG A 190 1.98 -35.72 3.45
CA ARG A 190 0.99 -36.07 4.47
C ARG A 190 -0.24 -36.81 3.91
N VAL A 191 -0.43 -36.80 2.58
CA VAL A 191 -1.57 -37.48 1.93
C VAL A 191 -1.28 -38.96 1.64
N ASP A 192 -0.01 -39.35 1.47
CA ASP A 192 0.39 -40.73 1.13
C ASP A 192 0.47 -41.72 2.30
N THR A 193 0.23 -41.29 3.55
CA THR A 193 0.31 -42.16 4.75
C THR A 193 -1.05 -42.62 5.28
N ARG A 194 -2.12 -42.40 4.53
CA ARG A 194 -3.45 -42.98 4.81
C ARG A 194 -3.90 -43.87 3.65
N SER A 195 -3.42 -45.10 3.64
CA SER A 195 -4.06 -46.27 3.04
C SER A 195 -3.66 -47.50 3.84
#